data_AF-D2BF70-F1
#
_entry.id   AF-D2BF70-F1
#
_cell.length_a   1.000
_cell.length_b   1.000
_cell.length_c   1.000
_cell.angle_alpha   90.00
_cell.angle_beta   90.00
_cell.angle_gamma   90.00
#
_symmetry.space_group_name_H-M   'P 1'
#
loop_
_entity.id
_entity.type
_entity.pdbx_description
1 polymer ?
#
loop_
_entity_poly.entity_id
_entity_poly.type
_entity_poly.pdbx_seq_one_letter_code
_entity_poly.pdbx_strand_id
1 'polypeptide(L)' 'MKNGRRLVIASLLASAWLLPVSTPAHAEAQCYQIFNNNYNVLRDQGWSHERAFASALATYDECRANNDSPETDIPAG' A
#
# COMPACT_ATOMS: atom_id res chain seq x y z
N MET A 1 -7.47 7.02 -59.33
CA MET A 1 -6.81 5.75 -58.95
C MET A 1 -6.84 5.66 -57.43
N LYS A 2 -7.56 4.65 -56.90
CA LYS A 2 -7.73 4.34 -55.47
C LYS A 2 -6.49 3.58 -54.98
N ASN A 3 -6.03 3.86 -53.75
CA ASN A 3 -5.37 2.97 -52.77
C ASN A 3 -4.46 3.82 -51.84
N GLY A 4 -4.29 3.56 -50.54
CA GLY A 4 -4.65 2.38 -49.76
C GLY A 4 -5.16 2.76 -48.37
N ARG A 5 -6.10 1.94 -47.89
CA ARG A 5 -6.68 2.03 -46.55
C ARG A 5 -5.59 1.73 -45.53
N ARG A 6 -5.38 2.66 -44.59
CA ARG A 6 -4.53 2.47 -43.42
C ARG A 6 -5.07 1.31 -42.60
N LEU A 7 -4.32 0.22 -42.50
CA LEU A 7 -4.56 -0.83 -41.51
C LEU A 7 -4.12 -0.29 -40.15
N VAL A 8 -5.10 0.12 -39.35
CA VAL A 8 -4.88 0.39 -37.93
C VAL A 8 -4.87 -0.96 -37.24
N ILE A 9 -3.68 -1.41 -36.86
CA ILE A 9 -3.50 -2.56 -35.98
C ILE A 9 -4.08 -2.15 -34.63
N ALA A 10 -5.30 -2.60 -34.33
CA ALA A 10 -5.89 -2.51 -33.01
C ALA A 10 -5.17 -3.51 -32.10
N SER A 11 -3.98 -3.13 -31.63
CA SER A 11 -3.35 -3.77 -30.48
C SER A 11 -4.18 -3.38 -29.26
N LEU A 12 -5.22 -4.17 -28.97
CA LEU A 12 -5.83 -4.20 -27.65
C LEU A 12 -4.77 -4.71 -26.68
N LEU A 13 -3.98 -3.78 -26.14
CA LEU A 13 -3.22 -4.00 -24.93
C LEU A 13 -4.26 -4.34 -23.87
N ALA A 14 -4.34 -5.63 -23.53
CA ALA A 14 -4.89 -6.05 -22.26
C ALA A 14 -4.05 -5.34 -21.21
N SER A 15 -4.54 -4.21 -20.72
CA SER A 15 -4.07 -3.60 -19.49
C SER A 15 -4.38 -4.61 -18.40
N ALA A 16 -3.47 -5.56 -18.20
CA ALA A 16 -3.36 -6.29 -16.96
C ALA A 16 -3.08 -5.21 -15.92
N TRP A 17 -4.13 -4.80 -15.22
CA TRP A 17 -4.03 -4.02 -14.01
C TRP A 17 -3.23 -4.87 -13.03
N LEU A 18 -1.91 -4.71 -13.06
CA LEU A 18 -1.03 -5.14 -12.00
C LEU A 18 -1.31 -4.18 -10.84
N LEU A 19 -2.44 -4.40 -10.15
CA LEU A 19 -2.56 -3.93 -8.79
C LEU A 19 -1.31 -4.44 -8.07
N PRO A 20 -0.55 -3.59 -7.35
CA PRO A 20 0.50 -4.08 -6.51
C PRO A 20 -0.17 -5.01 -5.51
N VAL A 21 -0.05 -6.32 -5.75
CA VAL A 21 -0.37 -7.32 -4.73
C VAL A 21 0.67 -7.08 -3.67
N SER A 22 0.32 -6.25 -2.69
CA SER A 22 1.10 -6.07 -1.47
C SER A 22 1.16 -7.43 -0.82
N THR A 23 2.22 -8.18 -1.12
CA THR A 23 2.45 -9.46 -0.46
C THR A 23 2.51 -9.22 1.05
N PRO A 24 2.08 -10.17 1.89
CA PRO A 24 2.03 -9.99 3.34
C PRO A 24 3.34 -9.47 3.95
N ALA A 25 4.48 -9.92 3.42
CA ALA A 25 5.82 -9.47 3.84
C ALA A 25 6.12 -7.99 3.49
N HIS A 26 5.56 -7.47 2.40
CA HIS A 26 5.72 -6.05 2.03
C HIS A 26 4.89 -5.15 2.93
N ALA A 27 3.65 -5.55 3.25
CA ALA A 27 2.79 -4.83 4.17
C ALA A 27 3.36 -4.76 5.59
N GLU A 28 3.88 -5.89 6.10
CA GLU A 28 4.52 -5.94 7.42
C GLU A 28 5.74 -5.02 7.52
N ALA A 29 6.59 -5.02 6.48
CA ALA A 29 7.76 -4.15 6.42
C ALA A 29 7.38 -2.65 6.43
N GLN A 30 6.31 -2.27 5.74
CA GLN A 30 5.81 -0.90 5.75
C GLN A 30 5.28 -0.49 7.14
N CYS A 31 4.48 -1.33 7.79
CA CYS A 31 3.96 -1.04 9.13
C CYS A 31 5.10 -0.90 10.15
N TYR A 32 6.13 -1.73 10.07
CA TYR A 32 7.30 -1.63 10.94
C TYR A 32 8.12 -0.35 10.69
N GLN A 33 8.20 0.11 9.44
CA GLN A 33 8.84 1.39 9.12
C GLN A 33 8.08 2.58 9.72
N ILE A 34 6.74 2.56 9.67
CA ILE A 34 5.88 3.57 10.30
C ILE A 34 6.10 3.59 11.81
N PHE A 35 6.14 2.42 12.45
CA PHE A 35 6.46 2.29 13.87
C PHE A 35 7.77 2.99 14.24
N ASN A 36 8.86 2.65 13.54
CA ASN A 36 10.19 3.21 13.84
C ASN A 36 10.24 4.72 13.65
N ASN A 37 9.63 5.23 12.56
CA ASN A 37 9.59 6.66 12.30
C ASN A 37 8.81 7.41 13.38
N ASN A 38 7.62 6.95 13.74
CA ASN A 38 6.81 7.59 14.78
C ASN A 38 7.50 7.54 16.14
N TYR A 39 8.07 6.39 16.50
CA TYR A 39 8.81 6.25 17.75
C TYR A 39 9.97 7.25 17.82
N ASN A 40 10.81 7.33 16.78
CA ASN A 40 11.96 8.25 16.75
C ASN A 40 11.52 9.72 16.81
N VAL A 41 10.50 10.11 16.02
CA VAL A 41 9.97 11.48 16.05
C VAL A 41 9.43 11.85 17.43
N LEU A 42 8.68 10.96 18.09
CA LEU A 42 8.14 11.22 19.43
C LEU A 42 9.27 11.29 20.48
N ARG A 43 10.31 10.47 20.35
CA ARG A 43 11.50 10.53 21.19
C ARG A 43 12.25 11.85 21.01
N ASP A 44 12.41 12.32 19.78
CA ASP A 44 13.05 13.61 19.47
C ASP A 44 12.22 14.80 19.98
N GLN A 45 10.90 14.65 20.05
CA GLN A 45 9.98 15.61 20.69
C GLN A 45 10.01 15.56 22.23
N GLY A 46 10.85 14.71 22.83
CA GLY A 46 11.03 14.62 24.27
C GLY A 46 10.02 13.73 25.00
N TRP A 47 9.25 12.91 24.28
CA TRP A 47 8.33 11.97 24.93
C TRP A 47 9.12 10.88 25.66
N SER A 48 8.59 10.40 26.79
CA SER A 48 9.16 9.23 27.47
C SER A 48 9.13 8.01 26.55
N HIS A 49 10.05 7.07 26.78
CA HIS A 49 10.08 5.81 26.03
C HIS A 49 8.73 5.10 26.02
N GLU A 50 8.10 4.98 27.19
CA GLU A 50 6.80 4.32 27.35
C GLU A 50 5.70 4.99 26.53
N ARG A 51 5.63 6.33 26.59
CA ARG A 51 4.60 7.08 25.84
C ARG A 51 4.84 7.03 24.34
N ALA A 52 6.09 7.21 23.89
CA ALA A 52 6.45 7.14 22.48
C ALA A 52 6.20 5.75 21.89
N PHE A 53 6.54 4.70 22.66
CA PHE A 53 6.30 3.32 22.27
C PHE A 53 4.81 3.01 22.17
N ALA A 54 4.01 3.35 23.18
CA ALA A 54 2.58 3.10 23.17
C ALA A 54 1.88 3.78 21.97
N SER A 55 2.27 5.01 21.66
CA SER A 55 1.72 5.73 20.50
C SER A 55 2.18 5.15 19.17
N ALA A 56 3.46 4.80 19.02
CA ALA A 56 3.96 4.17 17.81
C ALA A 56 3.34 2.78 17.59
N LEU A 57 3.12 2.02 18.66
CA LEU A 57 2.47 0.71 18.64
C LEU A 57 1.01 0.83 18.18
N ALA A 58 0.26 1.82 18.66
CA ALA A 58 -1.11 2.04 18.19
C ALA A 58 -1.18 2.30 16.68
N THR A 59 -0.24 3.06 16.11
CA THR A 59 -0.18 3.28 14.64
C THR A 59 0.24 2.02 13.88
N TYR A 60 1.13 1.21 14.45
CA TYR A 60 1.52 -0.08 13.88
C TYR A 60 0.33 -1.04 13.79
N ASP A 61 -0.45 -1.14 14.87
CA ASP A 61 -1.62 -2.02 14.93
C ASP A 61 -2.71 -1.57 13.95
N GLU A 62 -2.92 -0.26 13.80
CA GLU A 62 -3.83 0.30 12.78
C GLU A 62 -3.36 -0.04 11.36
N CYS A 63 -2.07 0.15 11.08
CA CYS A 63 -1.50 -0.21 9.78
C CYS A 63 -1.66 -1.70 9.49
N ARG A 64 -1.40 -2.55 10.48
CA ARG A 64 -1.60 -3.99 10.36
C ARG A 64 -3.05 -4.34 10.13
N ALA A 65 -3.98 -3.79 10.90
CA ALA A 65 -5.41 -4.04 10.72
C ALA A 65 -5.87 -3.67 9.30
N ASN A 66 -5.36 -2.57 8.73
CA ASN A 66 -5.70 -2.14 7.37
C ASN A 66 -5.09 -3.01 6.26
N ASN A 67 -3.95 -3.67 6.52
CA ASN A 67 -3.31 -4.58 5.56
C ASN A 67 -3.72 -6.05 5.74
N ASP A 68 -4.07 -6.44 6.97
CA ASP A 68 -4.62 -7.76 7.32
C ASP A 68 -6.11 -7.84 6.98
N SER A 69 -6.80 -6.69 6.86
CA SER A 69 -8.12 -6.65 6.23
C SER A 69 -7.95 -7.09 4.78
N PRO A 70 -8.46 -8.27 4.36
CA PRO A 70 -8.69 -8.46 2.95
C PRO A 70 -9.62 -7.30 2.59
N GLU A 71 -9.24 -6.45 1.63
CA GLU A 71 -10.23 -5.61 0.98
C GLU A 71 -11.41 -6.54 0.73
N THR A 72 -12.52 -6.30 1.42
CA THR A 72 -13.76 -7.02 1.18
C THR A 72 -13.94 -6.93 -0.31
N ASP A 73 -13.78 -8.08 -1.00
CA ASP A 73 -14.19 -8.34 -2.36
C ASP A 73 -15.46 -7.50 -2.57
N ILE A 74 -15.33 -6.31 -3.15
CA ILE A 74 -16.48 -5.59 -3.65
C ILE A 74 -16.84 -6.46 -4.84
N PRO A 75 -17.96 -7.22 -4.82
CA PRO A 75 -18.34 -7.91 -6.03
C PRO A 75 -18.58 -6.80 -7.05
N ALA A 76 -17.77 -6.79 -8.10
CA ALA A 76 -18.09 -6.08 -9.32
C ALA A 76 -19.38 -6.70 -9.86
N GLY A 77 -20.52 -6.19 -9.39
CA GLY A 77 -21.87 -6.52 -9.81
C GLY A 77 -22.57 -5.28 -10.34
#